data_AF-A0AAV0HJ29-F1
#
_entry.id   AF-A0AAV0HJ29-F1
#
_cell.length_a   1.000
_cell.length_b   1.000
_cell.length_c   1.000
_cell.angle_alpha   90.00
_cell.angle_beta   90.00
_cell.angle_gamma   90.00
#
_symmetry.space_group_name_H-M   'P 1'
#
loop_
_entity.id
_entity.type
_entity.pdbx_description
1 polymer ?
#
loop_
_entity_poly.entity_id
_entity_poly.type
_entity_poly.pdbx_seq_one_letter_code
_entity_poly.pdbx_strand_id
1 'polypeptide(L)'
;MEGAVSMSDVAAFQPEALQLPELSPLALKANPFLAEQLFSQWLSLPDTSRLVKSLLSAAKTGESLNAVGSSSSTNAGSGSSIPSMFPSGCTPPLSPRSVSGSPRAVKQRAEFKSVAKDICKLPSFFSSILFRRIDANSVGFVTRDQFIDYWVKGNFLTMDLVTQIYIILKQPDHEYLTQEDFRPILREILATHPGLEFLQSTPEFQERYAETVIYRIFHYVNRSGTGRLTLKELKRSNLVAAMHQVDEEEDINKVLRYFSYEHFYVIYCKFWELDTDHDFLIDKENLIRYGNHALTYRIVDRVFSQVARKFRSKVEGKMGYEDFVYFILSEEDKSSEPGIEFWFNCIDLDGNGVLTSNEMQFFYEEQLHRMECMAQEPVLFEDILCQIIDMIGPEERENPTLTEWDRFAHREYIRLSMEDDAEDVSNGSGDVWDESLEAPF
;
A
#
# COMPACT_ATOMS: atom_id res chain seq x y z
N MET A 1 12.19 -29.95 46.54
CA MET A 1 13.14 -29.17 45.73
C MET A 1 12.76 -29.45 44.28
N GLU A 2 11.76 -28.72 43.81
CA GLU A 2 11.88 -27.53 42.94
C GLU A 2 12.14 -27.98 41.48
N GLY A 3 11.31 -27.67 40.48
CA GLY A 3 10.18 -26.75 40.41
C GLY A 3 9.25 -27.11 39.25
N ALA A 4 8.07 -26.49 39.30
CA ALA A 4 6.95 -26.65 38.39
C ALA A 4 7.24 -26.14 36.97
N VAL A 5 6.60 -26.75 35.97
CA VAL A 5 6.31 -26.11 34.67
C VAL A 5 4.81 -26.24 34.41
N SER A 6 4.14 -25.09 34.47
CA SER A 6 2.81 -24.87 33.89
C SER A 6 2.95 -24.59 32.39
N MET A 7 2.03 -25.10 31.58
CA MET A 7 1.58 -24.54 30.29
C MET A 7 0.52 -25.52 29.78
N SER A 8 -0.80 -25.28 29.87
CA SER A 8 -1.55 -24.25 29.13
C SER A 8 -1.04 -24.07 27.70
N ASP A 9 -1.29 -25.07 26.86
CA ASP A 9 -1.66 -24.87 25.46
C ASP A 9 -2.65 -25.97 25.09
N VAL A 10 -3.93 -25.69 25.39
CA VAL A 10 -5.06 -26.40 24.79
C VAL A 10 -4.96 -26.11 23.30
N ALA A 11 -4.61 -27.12 22.52
CA ALA A 11 -4.67 -27.09 21.07
C ALA A 11 -6.01 -26.48 20.65
N ALA A 12 -5.98 -25.32 19.99
CA ALA A 12 -7.17 -24.65 19.50
C ALA A 12 -7.93 -25.63 18.59
N PHE A 13 -9.04 -26.13 19.09
CA PHE A 13 -9.88 -27.11 18.44
C PHE A 13 -10.44 -26.50 17.14
N GLN A 14 -10.02 -26.99 15.97
CA GLN A 14 -10.51 -26.50 14.68
C GLN A 14 -11.87 -27.15 14.37
N PRO A 15 -12.99 -26.40 14.41
CA PRO A 15 -14.32 -26.95 14.21
C PRO A 15 -14.57 -27.41 12.77
N GLU A 16 -13.77 -26.93 11.81
CA GLU A 16 -13.89 -27.28 10.40
C GLU A 16 -13.50 -28.75 10.11
N ALA A 17 -12.75 -29.41 11.00
CA ALA A 17 -12.32 -30.80 10.85
C ALA A 17 -13.45 -31.84 11.06
N LEU A 18 -14.59 -31.44 11.61
CA LEU A 18 -15.71 -32.34 11.93
C LEU A 18 -16.55 -32.74 10.71
N GLN A 19 -16.41 -32.05 9.56
CA GLN A 19 -17.15 -32.31 8.31
C GLN A 19 -18.63 -32.71 8.52
N LEU A 20 -19.35 -32.03 9.42
CA LEU A 20 -20.79 -32.22 9.63
C LEU A 20 -21.54 -31.32 8.64
N PRO A 21 -22.13 -31.85 7.55
CA PRO A 21 -22.65 -31.03 6.46
C PRO A 21 -23.89 -30.20 6.85
N GLU A 22 -24.54 -30.52 7.97
CA GLU A 22 -25.81 -29.94 8.38
C GLU A 22 -25.69 -28.88 9.51
N LEU A 23 -24.47 -28.49 9.92
CA LEU A 23 -24.27 -27.50 10.98
C LEU A 23 -23.36 -26.34 10.52
N SER A 24 -23.83 -25.11 10.75
CA SER A 24 -23.11 -23.88 10.36
C SER A 24 -21.76 -23.74 11.12
N PRO A 25 -20.64 -23.46 10.42
CA PRO A 25 -19.32 -23.24 11.04
C PRO A 25 -19.30 -22.09 12.05
N LEU A 26 -20.17 -21.08 11.87
CA LEU A 26 -20.33 -19.96 12.79
C LEU A 26 -20.97 -20.38 14.12
N ALA A 27 -21.89 -21.34 14.10
CA ALA A 27 -22.56 -21.85 15.32
C ALA A 27 -21.60 -22.69 16.19
N LEU A 28 -20.66 -23.41 15.56
CA LEU A 28 -19.63 -24.20 16.25
C LEU A 28 -18.53 -23.33 16.88
N LYS A 29 -18.16 -22.21 16.24
CA LYS A 29 -17.21 -21.23 16.82
C LYS A 29 -17.78 -20.49 18.03
N ALA A 30 -19.09 -20.25 18.06
CA ALA A 30 -19.74 -19.55 19.17
C ALA A 30 -19.90 -20.42 20.43
N ASN A 31 -19.78 -21.76 20.33
CA ASN A 31 -19.95 -22.65 21.46
C ASN A 31 -18.95 -23.83 21.44
N PRO A 32 -17.69 -23.61 21.85
CA PRO A 32 -16.62 -24.59 21.74
C PRO A 32 -16.86 -25.88 22.54
N PHE A 33 -17.65 -25.80 23.63
CA PHE A 33 -18.03 -26.98 24.43
C PHE A 33 -18.91 -27.96 23.64
N LEU A 34 -19.81 -27.45 22.79
CA LEU A 34 -20.65 -28.28 21.94
C LEU A 34 -19.84 -28.99 20.84
N ALA A 35 -18.84 -28.30 20.26
CA ALA A 35 -17.94 -28.87 19.27
C ALA A 35 -17.11 -30.04 19.86
N GLU A 36 -16.62 -29.88 21.09
CA GLU A 36 -15.86 -30.90 21.81
C GLU A 36 -16.72 -32.13 22.16
N GLN A 37 -18.00 -31.91 22.56
CA GLN A 37 -18.95 -33.01 22.80
C GLN A 37 -19.31 -33.77 21.51
N LEU A 38 -19.58 -33.06 20.41
CA LEU A 38 -19.90 -33.68 19.12
C LEU A 38 -18.71 -34.47 18.58
N PHE A 39 -17.48 -33.98 18.75
CA PHE A 39 -16.27 -34.72 18.37
C PHE A 39 -16.04 -35.96 19.23
N SER A 40 -16.25 -35.85 20.54
CA SER A 40 -16.17 -36.99 21.45
C SER A 40 -17.20 -38.06 21.08
N GLN A 41 -18.42 -37.64 20.71
CA GLN A 41 -19.47 -38.53 20.24
C GLN A 41 -19.12 -39.15 18.88
N TRP A 42 -18.57 -38.38 17.94
CA TRP A 42 -18.11 -38.86 16.64
C TRP A 42 -17.00 -39.91 16.77
N LEU A 43 -16.01 -39.70 17.66
CA LEU A 43 -14.96 -40.69 17.96
C LEU A 43 -15.49 -41.96 18.61
N SER A 44 -16.62 -41.87 19.34
CA SER A 44 -17.27 -43.04 19.96
C SER A 44 -18.02 -43.91 18.95
N LEU A 45 -18.27 -43.42 17.73
CA LEU A 45 -18.93 -44.21 16.70
C LEU A 45 -18.03 -45.36 16.22
N PRO A 46 -18.56 -46.58 16.05
CA PRO A 46 -17.75 -47.76 15.72
C PRO A 46 -16.95 -47.62 14.42
N ASP A 47 -17.53 -46.95 13.41
CA ASP A 47 -16.90 -46.77 12.10
C ASP A 47 -15.77 -45.75 12.14
N THR A 48 -15.95 -44.66 12.89
CA THR A 48 -14.90 -43.67 13.15
C THR A 48 -13.74 -44.27 13.92
N SER A 49 -14.02 -45.04 14.98
CA SER A 49 -12.97 -45.73 15.75
C SER A 49 -12.17 -46.69 14.88
N ARG A 50 -12.82 -47.34 13.90
CA ARG A 50 -12.16 -48.24 12.94
C ARG A 50 -11.25 -47.45 11.99
N LEU A 51 -11.70 -46.31 11.48
CA LEU A 51 -10.92 -45.42 10.61
C LEU A 51 -9.70 -44.83 11.31
N VAL A 52 -9.88 -44.31 12.53
CA VAL A 52 -8.77 -43.72 13.31
C VAL A 52 -7.71 -44.79 13.65
N LYS A 53 -8.11 -46.01 14.02
CA LYS A 53 -7.17 -47.13 14.25
C LYS A 53 -6.41 -47.53 12.98
N SER A 54 -7.07 -47.51 11.82
CA SER A 54 -6.44 -47.74 10.52
C SER A 54 -5.38 -46.68 10.21
N LEU A 55 -5.72 -45.39 10.35
CA LEU A 55 -4.80 -44.28 10.14
C LEU A 55 -3.61 -44.31 11.12
N LEU A 56 -3.86 -44.66 12.38
CA LEU A 56 -2.79 -44.80 13.39
C LEU A 56 -1.86 -45.98 13.08
N SER A 57 -2.39 -47.06 12.52
CA SER A 57 -1.58 -48.20 12.09
C SER A 57 -0.72 -47.86 10.87
N ALA A 58 -1.27 -47.11 9.91
CA ALA A 58 -0.56 -46.64 8.71
C ALA A 58 0.53 -45.60 9.05
N ALA A 59 0.27 -44.72 10.03
CA ALA A 59 1.26 -43.78 10.53
C ALA A 59 2.44 -44.49 11.23
N LYS A 60 2.19 -45.60 11.92
CA LYS A 60 3.26 -46.40 12.58
C LYS A 60 4.12 -47.18 11.59
N THR A 61 3.60 -47.51 10.41
CA THR A 61 4.36 -48.19 9.34
C THR A 61 5.08 -47.22 8.41
N GLY A 62 4.93 -45.91 8.60
CA GLY A 62 5.69 -44.88 7.88
C GLY A 62 5.21 -44.60 6.46
N GLU A 63 3.99 -44.98 6.10
CA GLU A 63 3.40 -44.65 4.79
C GLU A 63 2.74 -43.26 4.81
N SER A 64 2.89 -42.52 3.70
CA SER A 64 2.28 -41.20 3.52
C SER A 64 0.74 -41.31 3.45
N LEU A 65 0.06 -40.68 4.40
CA LEU A 65 -1.40 -40.69 4.53
C LEU A 65 -2.05 -39.80 3.45
N ASN A 66 -2.37 -40.36 2.30
CA ASN A 66 -3.31 -39.74 1.35
C ASN A 66 -4.71 -40.29 1.62
N ALA A 67 -5.57 -39.47 2.24
CA ALA A 67 -7.00 -39.76 2.32
C ALA A 67 -7.63 -39.48 0.95
N VAL A 68 -7.79 -40.51 0.13
CA VAL A 68 -8.66 -40.46 -1.05
C VAL A 68 -10.10 -40.60 -0.58
N GLY A 69 -10.81 -39.47 -0.55
CA GLY A 69 -12.26 -39.43 -0.43
C GLY A 69 -12.85 -38.99 -1.77
N SER A 70 -13.27 -39.95 -2.59
CA SER A 70 -14.09 -39.68 -3.76
C SER A 70 -15.52 -39.33 -3.32
N SER A 71 -16.01 -38.16 -3.71
CA SER A 71 -17.44 -37.92 -3.89
C SER A 71 -17.66 -37.11 -5.16
N SER A 72 -18.04 -37.80 -6.22
CA SER A 72 -18.70 -37.24 -7.38
C SER A 72 -20.09 -36.76 -7.00
N SER A 73 -20.38 -35.47 -7.21
CA SER A 73 -21.73 -34.97 -7.38
C SER A 73 -21.74 -33.89 -8.46
N THR A 74 -22.33 -34.25 -9.60
CA THR A 74 -22.77 -33.35 -10.66
C THR A 74 -23.94 -32.49 -10.15
N ASN A 75 -23.83 -31.17 -10.22
CA ASN A 75 -24.82 -30.33 -10.90
C ASN A 75 -24.38 -28.86 -10.99
N ALA A 76 -24.74 -28.28 -12.14
CA ALA A 76 -24.51 -26.91 -12.57
C ALA A 76 -25.25 -25.89 -11.70
N GLY A 77 -24.69 -24.68 -11.62
CA GLY A 77 -25.32 -23.51 -11.01
C GLY A 77 -24.39 -22.30 -10.98
N SER A 78 -24.30 -21.62 -12.13
CA SER A 78 -24.09 -20.16 -12.28
C SER A 78 -23.42 -19.39 -11.12
N GLY A 79 -22.13 -19.07 -11.29
CA GLY A 79 -21.46 -17.98 -10.60
C GLY A 79 -20.64 -17.22 -11.64
N SER A 80 -21.02 -15.97 -11.88
CA SER A 80 -20.54 -15.08 -12.95
C SER A 80 -19.01 -15.02 -13.08
N SER A 81 -18.46 -15.69 -14.08
CA SER A 81 -17.13 -15.38 -14.60
C SER A 81 -17.22 -14.02 -15.30
N ILE A 82 -16.59 -13.01 -14.71
CA ILE A 82 -16.26 -11.78 -15.44
C ILE A 82 -15.39 -12.22 -16.64
N PRO A 83 -15.72 -11.82 -17.88
CA PRO A 83 -14.94 -12.23 -19.04
C PRO A 83 -13.50 -11.71 -18.90
N SER A 84 -12.52 -12.61 -19.01
CA SER A 84 -11.12 -12.23 -19.14
C SER A 84 -10.93 -11.45 -20.44
N MET A 85 -10.67 -10.13 -20.33
CA MET A 85 -10.43 -9.24 -21.46
C MET A 85 -8.99 -9.31 -22.02
N PHE A 86 -8.14 -10.21 -21.52
CA PHE A 86 -6.70 -10.19 -21.80
C PHE A 86 -6.21 -11.36 -22.67
N PRO A 87 -5.29 -11.11 -23.62
CA PRO A 87 -4.48 -12.16 -24.24
C PRO A 87 -3.57 -12.86 -23.21
N SER A 88 -3.39 -14.17 -23.37
CA SER A 88 -2.55 -14.99 -22.48
C SER A 88 -1.11 -14.47 -22.41
N GLY A 89 -0.62 -14.15 -21.21
CA GLY A 89 0.78 -13.80 -20.95
C GLY A 89 1.09 -12.32 -20.73
N CYS A 90 0.15 -11.41 -21.00
CA CYS A 90 0.37 -9.96 -20.86
C CYS A 90 -0.05 -9.38 -19.49
N THR A 91 -0.71 -10.18 -18.65
CA THR A 91 -1.19 -9.76 -17.34
C THR A 91 -0.36 -10.36 -16.21
N PRO A 92 -0.04 -9.59 -15.15
CA PRO A 92 0.58 -10.16 -13.98
C PRO A 92 -0.32 -11.27 -13.38
N PRO A 93 0.25 -12.30 -12.75
CA PRO A 93 -0.56 -13.33 -12.11
C PRO A 93 -1.36 -12.73 -10.94
N LEU A 94 -2.60 -13.18 -10.73
CA LEU A 94 -3.36 -12.77 -9.55
C LEU A 94 -2.74 -13.37 -8.29
N SER A 95 -2.66 -12.58 -7.22
CA SER A 95 -2.17 -13.08 -5.93
C SER A 95 -3.11 -14.18 -5.41
N PRO A 96 -2.62 -15.37 -5.05
CA PRO A 96 -3.46 -16.41 -4.49
C PRO A 96 -4.00 -15.97 -3.13
N ARG A 97 -5.32 -16.07 -2.92
CA ARG A 97 -5.90 -15.90 -1.58
C ARG A 97 -5.44 -17.04 -0.68
N SER A 98 -4.45 -16.75 0.16
CA SER A 98 -3.86 -17.62 1.20
C SER A 98 -3.33 -18.97 0.71
N VAL A 99 -2.00 -19.10 0.70
CA VAL A 99 -1.29 -20.38 0.56
C VAL A 99 -0.44 -20.62 1.81
N SER A 100 -0.59 -21.78 2.44
CA SER A 100 0.35 -22.22 3.47
C SER A 100 1.62 -22.72 2.77
N GLY A 101 2.68 -21.91 2.80
CA GLY A 101 3.98 -22.27 2.24
C GLY A 101 4.74 -23.25 3.13
N SER A 102 5.27 -24.30 2.53
CA SER A 102 6.23 -25.23 3.16
C SER A 102 7.65 -24.69 2.97
N PRO A 103 8.49 -24.59 4.03
CA PRO A 103 9.82 -24.02 3.87
C PRO A 103 10.81 -25.07 3.35
N ARG A 104 11.46 -24.75 2.22
CA ARG A 104 12.68 -25.44 1.81
C ARG A 104 13.78 -24.40 1.56
N ALA A 105 14.80 -24.37 2.42
CA ALA A 105 15.99 -23.54 2.22
C ALA A 105 17.29 -24.24 2.67
N VAL A 106 18.36 -23.90 1.95
CA VAL A 106 19.73 -24.46 2.02
C VAL A 106 20.49 -23.95 3.25
N LYS A 107 21.26 -24.85 3.88
CA LYS A 107 21.66 -24.85 5.29
C LYS A 107 22.63 -23.75 5.77
N GLN A 108 23.47 -23.15 4.90
CA GLN A 108 24.47 -22.16 5.34
C GLN A 108 24.01 -20.70 5.29
N ARG A 109 23.09 -20.32 4.39
CA ARG A 109 22.52 -18.95 4.35
C ARG A 109 21.48 -18.72 5.44
N ALA A 110 20.83 -19.79 5.90
CA ALA A 110 19.84 -19.75 6.97
C ALA A 110 20.45 -19.31 8.32
N GLU A 111 21.71 -19.67 8.60
CA GLU A 111 22.40 -19.31 9.84
C GLU A 111 22.71 -17.82 9.92
N PHE A 112 23.00 -17.14 8.80
CA PHE A 112 23.26 -15.70 8.83
C PHE A 112 21.98 -14.86 8.90
N LYS A 113 20.81 -15.44 8.61
CA LYS A 113 19.51 -14.77 8.79
C LYS A 113 19.23 -14.46 10.27
N SER A 114 19.51 -15.40 11.18
CA SER A 114 19.36 -15.15 12.62
C SER A 114 20.34 -14.09 13.13
N VAL A 115 21.56 -14.02 12.57
CA VAL A 115 22.49 -12.94 12.89
C VAL A 115 21.91 -11.57 12.49
N ALA A 116 21.41 -11.44 11.27
CA ALA A 116 20.81 -10.18 10.81
C ALA A 116 19.56 -9.80 11.64
N LYS A 117 18.67 -10.76 11.91
CA LYS A 117 17.40 -10.53 12.60
C LYS A 117 17.55 -10.39 14.11
N ASP A 118 18.17 -11.36 14.77
CA ASP A 118 18.19 -11.46 16.22
C ASP A 118 19.27 -10.59 16.86
N ILE A 119 20.43 -10.46 16.20
CA ILE A 119 21.58 -9.70 16.71
C ILE A 119 21.54 -8.27 16.18
N CYS A 120 21.48 -8.09 14.86
CA CYS A 120 21.53 -6.76 14.24
C CYS A 120 20.17 -6.03 14.25
N LYS A 121 19.07 -6.72 14.58
CA LYS A 121 17.70 -6.18 14.53
C LYS A 121 17.30 -5.64 13.15
N LEU A 122 17.92 -6.17 12.09
CA LEU A 122 17.58 -5.87 10.69
C LEU A 122 16.52 -6.87 10.20
N PRO A 123 15.66 -6.49 9.24
CA PRO A 123 14.79 -7.45 8.57
C PRO A 123 15.59 -8.62 7.97
N SER A 124 15.07 -9.85 8.01
CA SER A 124 15.82 -11.06 7.64
C SER A 124 16.34 -11.05 6.19
N PHE A 125 15.66 -10.35 5.28
CA PHE A 125 16.08 -10.16 3.90
C PHE A 125 17.31 -9.23 3.73
N PHE A 126 17.78 -8.58 4.79
CA PHE A 126 19.09 -7.90 4.79
C PHE A 126 20.28 -8.85 4.97
N SER A 127 20.05 -10.09 5.37
CA SER A 127 21.12 -11.08 5.62
C SER A 127 22.09 -11.22 4.44
N SER A 128 21.57 -11.33 3.22
CA SER A 128 22.34 -11.51 1.99
C SER A 128 23.25 -10.30 1.69
N ILE A 129 22.74 -9.07 1.84
CA ILE A 129 23.53 -7.85 1.61
C ILE A 129 24.53 -7.61 2.74
N LEU A 130 24.14 -7.81 4.00
CA LEU A 130 25.05 -7.68 5.14
C LEU A 130 26.20 -8.68 5.05
N PHE A 131 25.92 -9.93 4.66
CA PHE A 131 26.94 -10.94 4.43
C PHE A 131 27.97 -10.47 3.40
N ARG A 132 27.51 -9.96 2.25
CA ARG A 132 28.40 -9.45 1.19
C ARG A 132 29.22 -8.23 1.62
N ARG A 133 28.69 -7.40 2.51
CA ARG A 133 29.44 -6.25 3.07
C ARG A 133 30.60 -6.69 3.94
N ILE A 134 30.45 -7.80 4.65
CA ILE A 134 31.49 -8.32 5.54
C ILE A 134 32.48 -9.21 4.76
N ASP A 135 31.97 -10.04 3.85
CA ASP A 135 32.78 -10.88 2.96
C ASP A 135 33.30 -10.07 1.74
N ALA A 136 34.08 -9.02 2.02
CA ALA A 136 34.62 -8.13 1.00
C ALA A 136 35.46 -8.86 -0.07
N ASN A 137 36.06 -9.99 0.29
CA ASN A 137 36.88 -10.81 -0.60
C ASN A 137 36.09 -11.92 -1.33
N SER A 138 34.77 -12.00 -1.12
CA SER A 138 33.88 -13.01 -1.72
C SER A 138 34.38 -14.45 -1.50
N VAL A 139 34.91 -14.73 -0.31
CA VAL A 139 35.47 -16.04 0.08
C VAL A 139 34.35 -17.07 0.30
N GLY A 140 33.12 -16.61 0.54
CA GLY A 140 31.94 -17.45 0.72
C GLY A 140 31.64 -17.82 2.17
N PHE A 141 32.40 -17.31 3.14
CA PHE A 141 32.11 -17.43 4.57
C PHE A 141 32.53 -16.17 5.34
N VAL A 142 31.84 -15.90 6.46
CA VAL A 142 32.15 -14.79 7.36
C VAL A 142 32.57 -15.35 8.71
N THR A 143 33.79 -15.02 9.16
CA THR A 143 34.25 -15.39 10.50
C THR A 143 33.69 -14.46 11.56
N ARG A 144 33.68 -14.91 12.81
CA ARG A 144 33.31 -14.08 13.97
C ARG A 144 34.13 -12.79 14.03
N ASP A 145 35.44 -12.87 13.78
CA ASP A 145 36.33 -11.71 13.86
C ASP A 145 36.02 -10.69 12.75
N GLN A 146 35.73 -11.15 11.53
CA GLN A 146 35.30 -10.26 10.43
C GLN A 146 33.97 -9.58 10.76
N PHE A 147 33.01 -10.31 11.33
CA PHE A 147 31.74 -9.72 11.77
C PHE A 147 31.95 -8.68 12.89
N ILE A 148 32.76 -8.99 13.91
CA ILE A 148 33.06 -8.05 15.00
C ILE A 148 33.79 -6.82 14.47
N ASP A 149 34.75 -7.00 13.58
CA ASP A 149 35.49 -5.89 12.95
C ASP A 149 34.53 -4.95 12.20
N TYR A 150 33.67 -5.50 11.35
CA TYR A 150 32.70 -4.71 10.60
C TYR A 150 31.64 -4.06 11.49
N TRP A 151 30.98 -4.84 12.35
CA TRP A 151 29.80 -4.40 13.10
C TRP A 151 30.18 -3.56 14.34
N VAL A 152 31.16 -4.02 15.12
CA VAL A 152 31.54 -3.36 16.37
C VAL A 152 32.52 -2.22 16.10
N LYS A 153 33.61 -2.46 15.34
CA LYS A 153 34.57 -1.38 15.06
C LYS A 153 34.04 -0.37 14.04
N GLY A 154 33.12 -0.79 13.15
CA GLY A 154 32.32 0.12 12.33
C GLY A 154 31.27 0.93 13.09
N ASN A 155 31.21 0.79 14.42
CA ASN A 155 30.36 1.56 15.31
C ASN A 155 28.84 1.40 15.06
N PHE A 156 28.40 0.31 14.41
CA PHE A 156 26.98 0.06 14.13
C PHE A 156 26.15 -0.04 15.42
N LEU A 157 26.73 -0.56 16.50
CA LEU A 157 26.05 -0.71 17.80
C LEU A 157 25.56 0.61 18.42
N THR A 158 26.16 1.75 18.06
CA THR A 158 25.75 3.05 18.60
C THR A 158 24.84 3.83 17.64
N MET A 159 24.70 3.37 16.40
CA MET A 159 23.87 4.00 15.39
C MET A 159 22.41 3.57 15.54
N ASP A 160 21.49 4.49 15.25
CA ASP A 160 20.08 4.12 15.10
C ASP A 160 19.88 3.22 13.88
N LEU A 161 18.81 2.41 13.91
CA LEU A 161 18.53 1.40 12.90
C LEU A 161 18.41 1.96 11.47
N VAL A 162 17.87 3.18 11.34
CA VAL A 162 17.73 3.83 10.03
C VAL A 162 19.11 4.16 9.45
N THR A 163 20.02 4.67 10.28
CA THR A 163 21.41 4.93 9.89
C THR A 163 22.14 3.63 9.53
N GLN A 164 21.94 2.54 10.28
CA GLN A 164 22.53 1.24 9.97
C GLN A 164 22.06 0.75 8.58
N ILE A 165 20.75 0.71 8.34
CA ILE A 165 20.16 0.30 7.06
C ILE A 165 20.67 1.17 5.91
N TYR A 166 20.71 2.49 6.11
CA TYR A 166 21.24 3.42 5.13
C TYR A 166 22.68 3.09 4.74
N ILE A 167 23.57 2.87 5.71
CA ILE A 167 24.99 2.52 5.44
C ILE A 167 25.11 1.16 4.75
N ILE A 168 24.30 0.16 5.13
CA ILE A 168 24.34 -1.18 4.53
C ILE A 168 23.90 -1.15 3.06
N LEU A 169 22.90 -0.35 2.72
CA LEU A 169 22.41 -0.21 1.34
C LEU A 169 23.35 0.64 0.47
N LYS A 170 23.86 1.75 1.01
CA LYS A 170 24.59 2.78 0.27
C LYS A 170 25.90 2.29 -0.35
N GLN A 171 26.15 2.57 -1.61
CA GLN A 171 27.47 2.29 -2.20
C GLN A 171 28.59 3.03 -1.43
N PRO A 172 29.80 2.44 -1.31
CA PRO A 172 30.89 3.02 -0.51
C PRO A 172 31.23 4.47 -0.86
N ASP A 173 31.19 4.82 -2.14
CA ASP A 173 31.62 6.13 -2.66
C ASP A 173 30.49 7.16 -2.77
N HIS A 174 29.28 6.83 -2.35
CA HIS A 174 28.12 7.73 -2.42
C HIS A 174 27.70 8.24 -1.04
N GLU A 175 27.10 9.43 -0.99
CA GLU A 175 26.47 10.00 0.22
C GLU A 175 24.93 9.98 0.14
N TYR A 176 24.38 9.09 -0.68
CA TYR A 176 22.95 8.94 -0.91
C TYR A 176 22.64 7.53 -1.44
N LEU A 177 21.39 7.11 -1.30
CA LEU A 177 20.85 5.91 -1.92
C LEU A 177 20.27 6.25 -3.30
N THR A 178 20.54 5.38 -4.25
CA THR A 178 19.96 5.38 -5.59
C THR A 178 18.93 4.26 -5.73
N GLN A 179 18.14 4.28 -6.80
CA GLN A 179 17.17 3.22 -7.08
C GLN A 179 17.83 1.83 -7.16
N GLU A 180 19.05 1.74 -7.70
CA GLU A 180 19.81 0.49 -7.84
C GLU A 180 20.19 -0.13 -6.49
N ASP A 181 20.38 0.69 -5.45
CA ASP A 181 20.76 0.23 -4.11
C ASP A 181 19.66 -0.60 -3.44
N PHE A 182 18.41 -0.45 -3.88
CA PHE A 182 17.27 -1.23 -3.39
C PHE A 182 17.06 -2.55 -4.15
N ARG A 183 17.68 -2.76 -5.32
CA ARG A 183 17.49 -4.00 -6.09
C ARG A 183 17.96 -5.26 -5.35
N PRO A 184 19.10 -5.29 -4.62
CA PRO A 184 19.53 -6.49 -3.90
C PRO A 184 18.51 -6.94 -2.85
N ILE A 185 17.91 -6.01 -2.11
CA ILE A 185 16.93 -6.36 -1.08
C ILE A 185 15.61 -6.83 -1.70
N LEU A 186 15.16 -6.23 -2.80
CA LEU A 186 13.93 -6.66 -3.47
C LEU A 186 14.07 -8.02 -4.13
N ARG A 187 15.25 -8.35 -4.66
CA ARG A 187 15.56 -9.71 -5.12
C ARG A 187 15.46 -10.73 -3.99
N GLU A 188 15.95 -10.40 -2.80
CA GLU A 188 15.86 -11.30 -1.63
C GLU A 188 14.40 -11.45 -1.16
N ILE A 189 13.63 -10.36 -1.13
CA ILE A 189 12.19 -10.39 -0.81
C ILE A 189 11.44 -11.28 -1.80
N LEU A 190 11.61 -11.07 -3.11
CA LEU A 190 10.99 -11.88 -4.17
C LEU A 190 11.35 -13.36 -4.08
N ALA A 191 12.57 -13.68 -3.65
CA ALA A 191 13.04 -15.05 -3.53
C ALA A 191 12.56 -15.76 -2.26
N THR A 192 12.17 -15.03 -1.21
CA THR A 192 11.98 -15.62 0.13
C THR A 192 10.64 -15.33 0.79
N HIS A 193 9.93 -14.29 0.36
CA HIS A 193 8.66 -13.91 0.97
C HIS A 193 7.52 -14.82 0.50
N PRO A 194 6.75 -15.46 1.40
CA PRO A 194 5.70 -16.42 1.04
C PRO A 194 4.60 -15.79 0.19
N GLY A 195 4.16 -14.57 0.54
CA GLY A 195 3.19 -13.80 -0.23
C GLY A 195 3.61 -13.39 -1.65
N LEU A 196 4.81 -13.75 -2.12
CA LEU A 196 5.29 -13.50 -3.49
C LEU A 196 5.76 -14.77 -4.20
N GLU A 197 5.59 -15.95 -3.61
CA GLU A 197 6.04 -17.24 -4.18
C GLU A 197 5.46 -17.50 -5.58
N PHE A 198 4.22 -17.08 -5.82
CA PHE A 198 3.54 -17.23 -7.10
C PHE A 198 4.20 -16.44 -8.25
N LEU A 199 5.00 -15.41 -7.96
CA LEU A 199 5.75 -14.66 -8.98
C LEU A 199 7.02 -15.37 -9.44
N GLN A 200 7.49 -16.40 -8.74
CA GLN A 200 8.77 -17.07 -9.02
C GLN A 200 8.84 -17.65 -10.44
N SER A 201 7.71 -18.06 -11.00
CA SER A 201 7.60 -18.59 -12.37
C SER A 201 7.55 -17.51 -13.45
N THR A 202 7.54 -16.23 -13.09
CA THR A 202 7.34 -15.08 -14.00
C THR A 202 8.41 -14.00 -13.80
N PRO A 203 9.60 -14.13 -14.40
CA PRO A 203 10.72 -13.19 -14.21
C PRO A 203 10.41 -11.75 -14.63
N GLU A 204 9.63 -11.56 -15.70
CA GLU A 204 9.26 -10.23 -16.20
C GLU A 204 8.43 -9.46 -15.16
N PHE A 205 7.47 -10.12 -14.51
CA PHE A 205 6.66 -9.50 -13.46
C PHE A 205 7.42 -9.32 -12.15
N GLN A 206 8.42 -10.14 -11.86
CA GLN A 206 9.32 -9.89 -10.72
C GLN A 206 10.09 -8.58 -10.89
N GLU A 207 10.62 -8.33 -12.09
CA GLU A 207 11.33 -7.09 -12.39
C GLU A 207 10.39 -5.88 -12.32
N ARG A 208 9.21 -5.97 -12.92
CA ARG A 208 8.20 -4.89 -12.87
C ARG A 208 7.71 -4.60 -11.46
N TYR A 209 7.43 -5.63 -10.66
CA TYR A 209 7.07 -5.43 -9.26
C TYR A 209 8.20 -4.74 -8.49
N ALA A 210 9.45 -5.20 -8.63
CA ALA A 210 10.59 -4.58 -7.96
C ALA A 210 10.77 -3.11 -8.37
N GLU A 211 10.67 -2.80 -9.67
CA GLU A 211 10.71 -1.43 -10.18
C GLU A 211 9.62 -0.56 -9.56
N THR A 212 8.37 -1.03 -9.55
CA THR A 212 7.25 -0.29 -8.98
C THR A 212 7.41 -0.02 -7.49
N VAL A 213 7.89 -1.00 -6.72
CA VAL A 213 8.21 -0.79 -5.30
C VAL A 213 9.29 0.31 -5.14
N ILE A 214 10.34 0.28 -5.96
CA ILE A 214 11.39 1.31 -5.92
C ILE A 214 10.82 2.69 -6.27
N TYR A 215 10.00 2.80 -7.32
CA TYR A 215 9.39 4.07 -7.71
C TYR A 215 8.49 4.62 -6.61
N ARG A 216 7.70 3.76 -5.95
CA ARG A 216 6.89 4.12 -4.78
C ARG A 216 7.76 4.61 -3.62
N ILE A 217 8.89 3.95 -3.33
CA ILE A 217 9.83 4.40 -2.30
C ILE A 217 10.32 5.80 -2.61
N PHE A 218 10.80 6.04 -3.83
CA PHE A 218 11.35 7.36 -4.18
C PHE A 218 10.28 8.46 -4.22
N HIS A 219 9.08 8.14 -4.68
CA HIS A 219 7.94 9.07 -4.72
C HIS A 219 7.61 9.63 -3.32
N TYR A 220 7.53 8.78 -2.30
CA TYR A 220 7.16 9.21 -0.95
C TYR A 220 8.36 9.61 -0.07
N VAL A 221 9.56 9.06 -0.31
CA VAL A 221 10.72 9.29 0.58
C VAL A 221 11.67 10.35 0.05
N ASN A 222 11.98 10.36 -1.26
CA ASN A 222 12.95 11.32 -1.83
C ASN A 222 12.25 12.64 -2.22
N ARG A 223 11.75 13.36 -1.21
CA ARG A 223 11.00 14.62 -1.37
C ARG A 223 11.78 15.71 -2.10
N SER A 224 13.11 15.66 -2.10
CA SER A 224 13.94 16.59 -2.89
C SER A 224 13.82 16.40 -4.41
N GLY A 225 13.27 15.28 -4.89
CA GLY A 225 13.12 14.98 -6.32
C GLY A 225 14.43 14.74 -7.07
N THR A 226 15.56 14.68 -6.37
CA THR A 226 16.91 14.60 -6.96
C THR A 226 17.27 13.21 -7.48
N GLY A 227 16.49 12.18 -7.14
CA GLY A 227 16.85 10.77 -7.35
C GLY A 227 17.97 10.29 -6.42
N ARG A 228 18.36 11.10 -5.42
CA ARG A 228 19.42 10.84 -4.44
C ARG A 228 18.81 10.86 -3.04
N LEU A 229 18.41 9.70 -2.55
CA LEU A 229 17.73 9.56 -1.27
C LEU A 229 18.75 9.69 -0.11
N THR A 230 18.60 10.76 0.68
CA THR A 230 19.53 11.12 1.76
C THR A 230 19.18 10.44 3.09
N LEU A 231 20.14 10.33 4.01
CA LEU A 231 19.87 9.81 5.36
C LEU A 231 18.77 10.62 6.08
N LYS A 232 18.73 11.94 5.87
CA LYS A 232 17.73 12.84 6.47
C LYS A 232 16.32 12.51 5.97
N GLU A 233 16.16 12.28 4.67
CA GLU A 233 14.89 11.86 4.07
C GLU A 233 14.47 10.48 4.60
N LEU A 234 15.40 9.52 4.64
CA LEU A 234 15.11 8.19 5.15
C LEU A 234 14.64 8.22 6.63
N LYS A 235 15.31 9.02 7.47
CA LYS A 235 14.95 9.20 8.89
C LYS A 235 13.58 9.83 9.12
N ARG A 236 13.08 10.62 8.16
CA ARG A 236 11.75 11.23 8.22
C ARG A 236 10.66 10.31 7.66
N SER A 237 11.05 9.23 6.99
CA SER A 237 10.13 8.30 6.36
C SER A 237 9.67 7.17 7.29
N ASN A 238 8.65 6.45 6.85
CA ASN A 238 8.19 5.20 7.46
C ASN A 238 8.73 3.94 6.74
N LEU A 239 9.75 4.08 5.88
CA LEU A 239 10.25 2.97 5.05
C LEU A 239 10.82 1.81 5.88
N VAL A 240 11.64 2.12 6.91
CA VAL A 240 12.23 1.08 7.77
C VAL A 240 11.14 0.32 8.54
N ALA A 241 10.12 1.02 9.03
CA ALA A 241 8.98 0.38 9.68
C ALA A 241 8.21 -0.54 8.71
N ALA A 242 7.99 -0.11 7.46
CA ALA A 242 7.38 -0.95 6.43
C ALA A 242 8.25 -2.18 6.09
N MET A 243 9.58 -2.02 6.04
CA MET A 243 10.51 -3.14 5.84
C MET A 243 10.43 -4.19 6.96
N HIS A 244 10.25 -3.77 8.22
CA HIS A 244 9.99 -4.71 9.31
C HIS A 244 8.65 -5.42 9.15
N GLN A 245 7.61 -4.69 8.73
CA GLN A 245 6.30 -5.30 8.48
C GLN A 245 6.37 -6.38 7.39
N VAL A 246 7.15 -6.17 6.33
CA VAL A 246 7.43 -7.21 5.30
C VAL A 246 8.10 -8.46 5.89
N ASP A 247 8.92 -8.32 6.93
CA ASP A 247 9.61 -9.47 7.52
C ASP A 247 8.73 -10.33 8.44
N GLU A 248 7.62 -9.76 8.92
CA GLU A 248 6.72 -10.41 9.89
C GLU A 248 5.38 -10.83 9.27
N GLU A 249 4.88 -10.09 8.27
CA GLU A 249 3.57 -10.34 7.68
C GLU A 249 3.66 -11.26 6.46
N GLU A 250 3.05 -12.44 6.53
CA GLU A 250 3.09 -13.42 5.44
C GLU A 250 2.31 -12.98 4.19
N ASP A 251 1.26 -12.17 4.38
CA ASP A 251 0.47 -11.57 3.31
C ASP A 251 1.02 -10.20 2.92
N ILE A 252 1.76 -10.16 1.81
CA ILE A 252 2.40 -8.94 1.31
C ILE A 252 1.40 -7.81 1.04
N ASN A 253 0.12 -8.13 0.79
CA ASN A 253 -0.89 -7.13 0.47
C ASN A 253 -1.37 -6.35 1.69
N LYS A 254 -1.15 -6.86 2.90
CA LYS A 254 -1.38 -6.08 4.13
C LYS A 254 -0.30 -5.04 4.37
N VAL A 255 0.86 -5.16 3.72
CA VAL A 255 1.91 -4.14 3.72
C VAL A 255 1.64 -3.10 2.63
N LEU A 256 0.60 -2.29 2.86
CA LEU A 256 0.12 -1.29 1.89
C LEU A 256 1.19 -0.27 1.48
N ARG A 257 2.10 0.06 2.41
CA ARG A 257 3.20 1.00 2.18
C ARG A 257 4.29 0.33 1.35
N TYR A 258 4.51 0.85 0.15
CA TYR A 258 5.55 0.45 -0.81
C TYR A 258 5.40 -0.96 -1.42
N PHE A 259 5.12 -1.99 -0.62
CA PHE A 259 5.33 -3.39 -0.97
C PHE A 259 4.08 -4.16 -1.42
N SER A 260 2.86 -3.65 -1.21
CA SER A 260 1.64 -4.36 -1.63
C SER A 260 1.67 -4.75 -3.12
N TYR A 261 1.46 -6.05 -3.38
CA TYR A 261 1.38 -6.59 -4.74
C TYR A 261 0.09 -6.15 -5.44
N GLU A 262 -1.04 -6.10 -4.72
CA GLU A 262 -2.30 -5.58 -5.26
C GLU A 262 -2.16 -4.14 -5.77
N HIS A 263 -1.43 -3.28 -5.06
CA HIS A 263 -1.15 -1.92 -5.55
C HIS A 263 -0.31 -1.94 -6.83
N PHE A 264 0.74 -2.77 -6.90
CA PHE A 264 1.51 -2.94 -8.13
C PHE A 264 0.61 -3.41 -9.28
N TYR A 265 -0.23 -4.42 -9.03
CA TYR A 265 -1.13 -5.00 -10.02
C TYR A 265 -2.05 -3.95 -10.64
N VAL A 266 -2.72 -3.15 -9.80
CA VAL A 266 -3.62 -2.07 -10.25
C VAL A 266 -2.87 -1.04 -11.09
N ILE A 267 -1.69 -0.58 -10.63
CA ILE A 267 -0.86 0.38 -11.37
C ILE A 267 -0.47 -0.18 -12.73
N TYR A 268 0.00 -1.43 -12.77
CA TYR A 268 0.41 -2.08 -14.02
C TYR A 268 -0.75 -2.26 -14.98
N CYS A 269 -1.92 -2.72 -14.50
CA CYS A 269 -3.11 -2.87 -15.32
C CYS A 269 -3.56 -1.52 -15.91
N LYS A 270 -3.53 -0.44 -15.13
CA LYS A 270 -3.88 0.89 -15.64
C LYS A 270 -2.91 1.38 -16.71
N PHE A 271 -1.61 1.11 -16.56
CA PHE A 271 -0.64 1.40 -17.61
C PHE A 271 -0.93 0.59 -18.87
N TRP A 272 -1.14 -0.71 -18.73
CA TRP A 272 -1.39 -1.63 -19.83
C TRP A 272 -2.68 -1.32 -20.59
N GLU A 273 -3.73 -0.88 -19.89
CA GLU A 273 -5.00 -0.43 -20.49
C GLU A 273 -4.80 0.79 -21.41
N LEU A 274 -3.83 1.66 -21.11
CA LEU A 274 -3.55 2.87 -21.89
C LEU A 274 -2.59 2.62 -23.05
N ASP A 275 -1.57 1.78 -22.85
CA ASP A 275 -0.54 1.40 -23.82
C ASP A 275 -1.09 0.35 -24.81
N THR A 276 -1.91 0.81 -25.76
CA THR A 276 -2.62 -0.05 -26.71
C THR A 276 -1.73 -0.72 -27.76
N ASP A 277 -0.60 -0.10 -28.09
CA ASP A 277 0.39 -0.63 -29.05
C ASP A 277 1.52 -1.41 -28.37
N HIS A 278 1.52 -1.46 -27.03
CA HIS A 278 2.44 -2.25 -26.21
C HIS A 278 3.91 -1.89 -26.46
N ASP A 279 4.18 -0.61 -26.74
CA ASP A 279 5.54 -0.09 -26.91
C ASP A 279 6.16 0.36 -25.58
N PHE A 280 5.42 0.18 -24.49
CA PHE A 280 5.81 0.54 -23.12
C PHE A 280 5.96 2.05 -22.91
N LEU A 281 5.24 2.84 -23.71
CA LEU A 281 5.20 4.29 -23.66
C LEU A 281 3.74 4.77 -23.75
N ILE A 282 3.45 5.87 -23.07
CA ILE A 282 2.13 6.52 -23.09
C ILE A 282 2.32 7.93 -23.67
N ASP A 283 1.59 8.25 -24.73
CA ASP A 283 1.48 9.61 -25.24
C ASP A 283 0.24 10.34 -24.71
N LYS A 284 0.03 11.58 -25.15
CA LYS A 284 -1.13 12.39 -24.74
C LYS A 284 -2.47 11.73 -25.10
N GLU A 285 -2.56 11.13 -26.28
CA GLU A 285 -3.78 10.49 -26.78
C GLU A 285 -4.13 9.23 -26.00
N ASN A 286 -3.10 8.52 -25.53
CA ASN A 286 -3.28 7.46 -24.54
C ASN A 286 -3.80 8.04 -23.22
N LEU A 287 -3.10 9.01 -22.61
CA LEU A 287 -3.43 9.50 -21.27
C LEU A 287 -4.80 10.18 -21.17
N ILE A 288 -5.26 10.85 -22.23
CA ILE A 288 -6.61 11.46 -22.29
C ILE A 288 -7.72 10.42 -22.06
N ARG A 289 -7.48 9.13 -22.33
CA ARG A 289 -8.47 8.05 -22.09
C ARG A 289 -8.50 7.58 -20.65
N TYR A 290 -7.54 7.99 -19.81
CA TYR A 290 -7.47 7.60 -18.40
C TYR A 290 -8.76 7.94 -17.66
N GLY A 291 -9.24 6.98 -16.86
CA GLY A 291 -10.44 7.16 -16.02
C GLY A 291 -11.71 7.49 -16.81
N ASN A 292 -11.85 6.97 -18.05
CA ASN A 292 -12.94 7.33 -18.97
C ASN A 292 -12.96 8.84 -19.28
N HIS A 293 -11.80 9.39 -19.66
CA HIS A 293 -11.62 10.82 -19.89
C HIS A 293 -11.87 11.66 -18.62
N ALA A 294 -11.40 11.17 -17.46
CA ALA A 294 -11.53 11.90 -16.20
C ALA A 294 -10.76 13.23 -16.24
N LEU A 295 -9.57 13.22 -16.82
CA LEU A 295 -8.70 14.39 -16.94
C LEU A 295 -9.09 15.29 -18.11
N THR A 296 -8.93 16.60 -17.93
CA THR A 296 -9.10 17.62 -18.98
C THR A 296 -7.91 17.65 -19.95
N TYR A 297 -8.13 18.14 -21.17
CA TYR A 297 -7.06 18.36 -22.15
C TYR A 297 -6.02 19.34 -21.62
N ARG A 298 -6.46 20.45 -20.99
CA ARG A 298 -5.54 21.43 -20.37
C ARG A 298 -4.63 20.78 -19.33
N ILE A 299 -5.14 19.88 -18.48
CA ILE A 299 -4.29 19.24 -17.46
C ILE A 299 -3.37 18.17 -18.04
N VAL A 300 -3.84 17.38 -19.02
CA VAL A 300 -2.97 16.41 -19.72
C VAL A 300 -1.82 17.13 -20.43
N ASP A 301 -2.07 18.27 -21.06
CA ASP A 301 -1.03 19.09 -21.66
C ASP A 301 0.00 19.56 -20.64
N ARG A 302 -0.43 19.91 -19.42
CA ARG A 302 0.48 20.28 -18.32
C ARG A 302 1.29 19.09 -17.81
N VAL A 303 0.71 17.89 -17.72
CA VAL A 303 1.47 16.68 -17.38
C VAL A 303 2.59 16.44 -18.41
N PHE A 304 2.27 16.53 -19.71
CA PHE A 304 3.23 16.29 -20.79
C PHE A 304 4.18 17.46 -21.08
N SER A 305 3.90 18.67 -20.60
CA SER A 305 4.87 19.77 -20.57
C SER A 305 5.92 19.58 -19.46
N GLN A 306 5.75 18.55 -18.61
CA GLN A 306 6.71 18.13 -17.60
C GLN A 306 7.05 19.27 -16.62
N VAL A 307 6.05 20.09 -16.27
CA VAL A 307 6.18 21.19 -15.29
C VAL A 307 6.25 20.64 -13.87
N ALA A 308 5.41 19.65 -13.55
CA ALA A 308 5.40 19.01 -12.23
C ALA A 308 6.62 18.11 -12.02
N ARG A 309 7.01 17.36 -13.04
CA ARG A 309 8.15 16.45 -12.99
C ARG A 309 8.71 16.21 -14.38
N LYS A 310 10.05 16.26 -14.50
CA LYS A 310 10.74 15.84 -15.72
C LYS A 310 10.63 14.34 -15.92
N PHE A 311 10.23 13.93 -17.12
CA PHE A 311 10.15 12.53 -17.49
C PHE A 311 11.55 11.94 -17.61
N ARG A 312 11.67 10.67 -17.23
CA ARG A 312 12.86 9.84 -17.43
C ARG A 312 12.82 9.08 -18.74
N SER A 313 11.65 8.98 -19.37
CA SER A 313 11.52 8.57 -20.76
C SER A 313 12.54 9.29 -21.64
N LYS A 314 13.20 8.51 -22.50
CA LYS A 314 14.15 9.03 -23.50
C LYS A 314 13.47 9.41 -24.81
N VAL A 315 12.15 9.20 -24.91
CA VAL A 315 11.36 9.47 -26.11
C VAL A 315 10.55 10.74 -25.88
N GLU A 316 10.79 11.74 -26.72
CA GLU A 316 10.12 13.04 -26.63
C GLU A 316 8.61 12.89 -26.77
N GLY A 317 7.86 13.62 -25.95
CA GLY A 317 6.39 13.59 -25.94
C GLY A 317 5.77 12.29 -25.43
N LYS A 318 6.58 11.34 -24.96
CA LYS A 318 6.11 10.05 -24.43
C LYS A 318 6.57 9.83 -22.98
N MET A 319 5.65 9.33 -22.16
CA MET A 319 5.82 8.97 -20.76
C MET A 319 6.18 7.48 -20.66
N GLY A 320 7.25 7.13 -19.94
CA GLY A 320 7.57 5.72 -19.66
C GLY A 320 6.84 5.20 -18.43
N TYR A 321 6.93 3.90 -18.14
CA TYR A 321 6.28 3.31 -16.97
C TYR A 321 6.68 3.94 -15.63
N GLU A 322 7.96 4.29 -15.42
CA GLU A 322 8.38 5.00 -14.21
C GLU A 322 7.63 6.35 -14.08
N ASP A 323 7.55 7.10 -15.17
CA ASP A 323 6.89 8.40 -15.18
C ASP A 323 5.37 8.26 -14.93
N PHE A 324 4.76 7.21 -15.48
CA PHE A 324 3.37 6.86 -15.22
C PHE A 324 3.12 6.48 -13.76
N VAL A 325 4.02 5.72 -13.12
CA VAL A 325 3.89 5.39 -11.70
C VAL A 325 3.86 6.67 -10.83
N TYR A 326 4.67 7.67 -11.15
CA TYR A 326 4.61 8.96 -10.43
C TYR A 326 3.30 9.70 -10.69
N PHE A 327 2.82 9.71 -11.94
CA PHE A 327 1.54 10.31 -12.30
C PHE A 327 0.38 9.65 -11.54
N ILE A 328 0.24 8.32 -11.61
CA ILE A 328 -0.91 7.62 -11.02
C ILE A 328 -0.89 7.69 -9.49
N LEU A 329 0.28 7.65 -8.85
CA LEU A 329 0.36 7.84 -7.39
C LEU A 329 -0.11 9.24 -6.97
N SER A 330 0.21 10.27 -7.78
CA SER A 330 -0.24 11.64 -7.54
C SER A 330 -1.72 11.83 -7.85
N GLU A 331 -2.26 11.10 -8.83
CA GLU A 331 -3.66 11.15 -9.24
C GLU A 331 -4.60 10.46 -8.23
N GLU A 332 -4.22 9.27 -7.75
CA GLU A 332 -5.03 8.47 -6.83
C GLU A 332 -5.04 9.03 -5.40
N ASP A 333 -3.94 9.67 -4.96
CA ASP A 333 -3.88 10.35 -3.66
C ASP A 333 -3.39 11.81 -3.80
N LYS A 334 -4.31 12.67 -4.21
CA LYS A 334 -4.11 14.12 -4.31
C LYS A 334 -3.92 14.81 -2.95
N SER A 335 -4.18 14.11 -1.85
CA SER A 335 -4.01 14.63 -0.49
C SER A 335 -2.59 14.42 0.06
N SER A 336 -1.84 13.50 -0.55
CA SER A 336 -0.43 13.30 -0.21
C SER A 336 0.39 14.54 -0.56
N GLU A 337 1.43 14.84 0.22
CA GLU A 337 2.33 15.97 -0.11
C GLU A 337 2.88 15.91 -1.55
N PRO A 338 3.39 14.78 -2.08
CA PRO A 338 3.80 14.71 -3.49
C PRO A 338 2.64 14.91 -4.48
N GLY A 339 1.43 14.43 -4.16
CA GLY A 339 0.26 14.65 -4.98
C GLY A 339 -0.12 16.14 -5.07
N ILE A 340 -0.14 16.82 -3.93
CA ILE A 340 -0.39 18.26 -3.84
C ILE A 340 0.65 19.03 -4.66
N GLU A 341 1.95 18.77 -4.46
CA GLU A 341 3.03 19.42 -5.21
C GLU A 341 2.92 19.16 -6.72
N PHE A 342 2.60 17.93 -7.12
CA PHE A 342 2.45 17.56 -8.52
C PHE A 342 1.34 18.39 -9.19
N TRP A 343 0.15 18.42 -8.60
CA TRP A 343 -0.99 19.14 -9.17
C TRP A 343 -0.87 20.65 -9.04
N PHE A 344 -0.29 21.15 -7.95
CA PHE A 344 0.02 22.57 -7.79
C PHE A 344 0.90 23.06 -8.94
N ASN A 345 2.02 22.37 -9.22
CA ASN A 345 2.91 22.72 -10.32
C ASN A 345 2.25 22.59 -11.70
N CYS A 346 1.29 21.67 -11.85
CA CYS A 346 0.50 21.58 -13.08
C CYS A 346 -0.43 22.79 -13.25
N ILE A 347 -1.01 23.33 -12.19
CA ILE A 347 -1.97 24.44 -12.24
C ILE A 347 -1.26 25.81 -12.26
N ASP A 348 -0.10 25.92 -11.62
CA ASP A 348 0.76 27.11 -11.62
C ASP A 348 1.34 27.34 -13.03
N LEU A 349 0.67 28.17 -13.82
CA LEU A 349 0.94 28.32 -15.25
C LEU A 349 2.26 29.04 -15.48
N ASP A 350 2.59 30.02 -14.63
CA ASP A 350 3.81 30.82 -14.73
C ASP A 350 4.97 30.29 -13.85
N GLY A 351 4.70 29.37 -12.93
CA GLY A 351 5.69 28.72 -12.08
C GLY A 351 6.18 29.60 -10.94
N ASN A 352 5.39 30.60 -10.53
CA ASN A 352 5.77 31.57 -9.52
C ASN A 352 5.47 31.11 -8.06
N GLY A 353 4.85 29.95 -7.89
CA GLY A 353 4.48 29.41 -6.58
C GLY A 353 3.19 29.98 -5.99
N VAL A 354 2.32 30.60 -6.80
CA VAL A 354 1.07 31.25 -6.39
C VAL A 354 -0.01 30.99 -7.42
N LEU A 355 -1.14 30.44 -7.00
CA LEU A 355 -2.29 30.25 -7.88
C LEU A 355 -3.17 31.49 -7.87
N THR A 356 -3.26 32.15 -9.02
CA THR A 356 -4.13 33.32 -9.25
C THR A 356 -5.53 32.91 -9.68
N SER A 357 -6.51 33.81 -9.51
CA SER A 357 -7.87 33.59 -10.01
C SER A 357 -7.91 33.33 -11.51
N ASN A 358 -7.03 33.96 -12.28
CA ASN A 358 -6.94 33.77 -13.73
C ASN A 358 -6.48 32.36 -14.11
N GLU A 359 -5.52 31.79 -13.37
CA GLU A 359 -5.07 30.41 -13.58
C GLU A 359 -6.15 29.41 -13.19
N MET A 360 -6.82 29.64 -12.05
CA MET A 360 -7.95 28.81 -11.64
C MET A 360 -9.09 28.86 -12.67
N GLN A 361 -9.43 30.05 -13.16
CA GLN A 361 -10.44 30.25 -14.20
C GLN A 361 -10.07 29.53 -15.49
N PHE A 362 -8.79 29.59 -15.88
CA PHE A 362 -8.30 28.85 -17.04
C PHE A 362 -8.58 27.35 -16.92
N PHE A 363 -8.37 26.69 -15.79
CA PHE A 363 -8.75 25.27 -15.71
C PHE A 363 -10.27 25.07 -15.58
N TYR A 364 -10.96 26.00 -14.92
CA TYR A 364 -12.41 25.93 -14.72
C TYR A 364 -13.22 26.04 -16.01
N GLU A 365 -12.80 26.88 -16.98
CA GLU A 365 -13.50 27.03 -18.27
C GLU A 365 -13.72 25.70 -19.00
N GLU A 366 -12.74 24.80 -18.96
CA GLU A 366 -12.88 23.48 -19.59
C GLU A 366 -13.82 22.58 -18.80
N GLN A 367 -13.81 22.67 -17.46
CA GLN A 367 -14.76 21.94 -16.62
C GLN A 367 -16.20 22.45 -16.83
N LEU A 368 -16.38 23.76 -16.98
CA LEU A 368 -17.65 24.38 -17.31
C LEU A 368 -18.20 23.83 -18.64
N HIS A 369 -17.36 23.82 -19.68
CA HIS A 369 -17.75 23.26 -20.97
C HIS A 369 -18.13 21.77 -20.89
N ARG A 370 -17.45 20.98 -20.05
CA ARG A 370 -17.81 19.57 -19.81
C ARG A 370 -19.16 19.44 -19.09
N MET A 371 -19.44 20.28 -18.09
CA MET A 371 -20.72 20.30 -17.39
C MET A 371 -21.88 20.61 -18.35
N GLU A 372 -21.70 21.59 -19.23
CA GLU A 372 -22.68 21.94 -20.27
C GLU A 372 -22.94 20.76 -21.22
N CYS A 373 -21.89 20.08 -21.69
CA CYS A 373 -22.01 18.89 -22.55
C CYS A 373 -22.75 17.74 -21.87
N MET A 374 -22.70 17.66 -20.53
CA MET A 374 -23.40 16.65 -19.73
C MET A 374 -24.78 17.12 -19.24
N ALA A 375 -25.26 18.29 -19.71
CA ALA A 375 -26.50 18.93 -19.27
C ALA A 375 -26.59 19.09 -17.73
N GLN A 376 -25.45 19.31 -17.08
CA GLN A 376 -25.38 19.68 -15.67
C GLN A 376 -25.56 21.18 -15.51
N GLU A 377 -26.06 21.60 -14.35
CA GLU A 377 -26.21 23.02 -14.04
C GLU A 377 -24.82 23.67 -13.87
N PRO A 378 -24.48 24.70 -14.67
CA PRO A 378 -23.21 25.38 -14.55
C PRO A 378 -23.19 26.26 -13.29
N VAL A 379 -22.12 26.16 -12.51
CA VAL A 379 -21.85 27.10 -11.41
C VAL A 379 -20.98 28.24 -11.93
N LEU A 380 -21.17 29.46 -11.45
CA LEU A 380 -20.31 30.58 -11.84
C LEU A 380 -18.92 30.41 -11.23
N PHE A 381 -17.90 30.86 -11.95
CA PHE A 381 -16.52 30.74 -11.47
C PHE A 381 -16.32 31.51 -10.16
N GLU A 382 -16.98 32.66 -10.02
CA GLU A 382 -16.94 33.52 -8.84
C GLU A 382 -17.41 32.78 -7.59
N ASP A 383 -18.49 31.98 -7.70
CA ASP A 383 -19.02 31.19 -6.58
C ASP A 383 -18.05 30.06 -6.18
N ILE A 384 -17.47 29.38 -7.17
CA ILE A 384 -16.46 28.34 -6.95
C ILE A 384 -15.19 28.93 -6.32
N LEU A 385 -14.76 30.10 -6.79
CA LEU A 385 -13.58 30.79 -6.25
C LEU A 385 -13.77 31.14 -4.78
N CYS A 386 -14.93 31.68 -4.40
CA CYS A 386 -15.27 31.93 -2.99
C CYS A 386 -15.17 30.65 -2.15
N GLN A 387 -15.81 29.56 -2.61
CA GLN A 387 -15.76 28.27 -1.90
C GLN A 387 -14.32 27.74 -1.74
N ILE A 388 -13.49 27.85 -2.78
CA ILE A 388 -12.08 27.43 -2.72
C ILE A 388 -11.30 28.27 -1.71
N ILE A 389 -11.48 29.59 -1.72
CA ILE A 389 -10.81 30.51 -0.78
C ILE A 389 -11.22 30.17 0.66
N ASP A 390 -12.50 29.94 0.91
CA ASP A 390 -13.02 29.59 2.24
C ASP A 390 -12.47 28.25 2.73
N MET A 391 -12.38 27.24 1.84
CA MET A 391 -11.81 25.93 2.18
C MET A 391 -10.30 25.98 2.48
N ILE A 392 -9.54 26.79 1.74
CA ILE A 392 -8.08 26.88 1.88
C ILE A 392 -7.68 27.80 3.05
N GLY A 393 -8.43 28.89 3.26
CA GLY A 393 -8.09 29.93 4.21
C GLY A 393 -6.68 30.51 3.98
N PRO A 394 -6.34 30.97 2.76
CA PRO A 394 -4.98 31.43 2.45
C PRO A 394 -4.59 32.60 3.36
N GLU A 395 -3.35 32.59 3.87
CA GLU A 395 -2.83 33.75 4.62
C GLU A 395 -2.93 35.00 3.73
N GLU A 396 -3.60 36.05 4.22
CA GLU A 396 -3.71 37.34 3.53
C GLU A 396 -2.30 37.84 3.18
N ARG A 397 -1.83 37.58 1.96
CA ARG A 397 -0.72 38.35 1.42
C ARG A 397 -1.25 39.76 1.29
N GLU A 398 -0.62 40.70 2.00
CA GLU A 398 -0.95 42.12 1.92
C GLU A 398 -1.06 42.53 0.45
N ASN A 399 -2.29 42.57 -0.07
CA ASN A 399 -2.50 42.99 -1.42
C ASN A 399 -2.28 44.51 -1.41
N PRO A 400 -1.21 45.03 -2.05
CA PRO A 400 -0.87 46.45 -1.94
C PRO A 400 -1.94 47.35 -2.59
N THR A 401 -2.88 46.77 -3.33
CA THR A 401 -4.03 47.45 -3.94
C THR A 401 -5.27 47.50 -3.05
N LEU A 402 -5.37 46.68 -2.00
CA LEU A 402 -6.49 46.71 -1.05
C LEU A 402 -6.26 47.83 -0.04
N THR A 403 -7.22 48.74 0.04
CA THR A 403 -7.23 49.79 1.06
C THR A 403 -7.45 49.19 2.44
N GLU A 404 -7.09 49.93 3.48
CA GLU A 404 -7.36 49.54 4.87
C GLU A 404 -8.86 49.30 5.13
N TRP A 405 -9.72 49.99 4.36
CA TRP A 405 -11.17 49.83 4.40
C TRP A 405 -11.63 48.53 3.77
N ASP A 406 -11.06 48.12 2.63
CA ASP A 406 -11.40 46.85 1.97
C ASP A 406 -11.07 45.66 2.88
N ARG A 407 -9.93 45.76 3.59
CA ARG A 407 -9.49 44.73 4.57
C ARG A 407 -10.42 44.69 5.79
N PHE A 408 -10.81 45.86 6.29
CA PHE A 408 -11.77 45.96 7.40
C PHE A 408 -13.14 45.39 7.01
N ALA A 409 -13.67 45.78 5.85
CA ALA A 409 -14.95 45.31 5.36
C ALA A 409 -14.97 43.79 5.14
N HIS A 410 -13.89 43.21 4.62
CA HIS A 410 -13.76 41.77 4.45
C HIS A 410 -13.75 41.02 5.79
N ARG A 411 -12.97 41.50 6.79
CA ARG A 411 -12.96 40.89 8.14
C ARG A 411 -14.30 41.00 8.85
N GLU A 412 -14.95 42.15 8.76
CA GLU A 412 -16.26 42.34 9.38
C GLU A 412 -17.34 41.53 8.68
N TYR A 413 -17.27 41.38 7.34
CA TYR A 413 -18.17 40.48 6.61
C TYR A 413 -18.04 39.04 7.09
N ILE A 414 -16.80 38.52 7.21
CA ILE A 414 -16.54 37.16 7.72
C ILE A 414 -17.03 37.02 9.17
N ARG A 415 -16.78 38.01 10.03
CA ARG A 415 -17.24 38.00 11.43
C ARG A 415 -18.77 37.94 11.50
N LEU A 416 -19.45 38.80 10.75
CA LEU A 416 -20.91 38.87 10.73
C LEU A 416 -21.54 37.62 10.12
N SER A 417 -20.94 37.03 9.08
CA SER A 417 -21.42 35.76 8.51
C SER A 417 -21.29 34.58 9.47
N MET A 418 -20.32 34.62 10.40
CA MET A 418 -20.21 33.61 11.46
C MET A 418 -21.15 33.86 12.65
N GLU A 419 -21.65 35.09 12.81
CA GLU A 419 -22.61 35.46 13.87
C GLU A 419 -24.05 35.06 13.50
N ASP A 420 -24.43 35.04 12.21
CA ASP A 420 -25.75 34.58 11.75
C ASP A 420 -25.95 33.06 11.90
N ASP A 421 -24.89 32.25 11.82
CA ASP A 421 -24.96 30.78 12.01
C ASP A 421 -25.09 30.38 13.51
N ALA A 422 -24.79 31.30 14.44
CA ALA A 422 -24.86 31.02 15.88
C ALA A 422 -26.26 31.26 16.48
N GLU A 423 -27.09 32.09 15.83
CA GLU A 423 -28.44 32.39 16.35
C GLU A 423 -29.45 31.26 16.09
N ASP A 424 -29.24 30.42 15.06
CA ASP A 424 -30.14 29.30 14.73
C ASP A 424 -29.96 28.05 15.61
N VAL A 425 -28.92 27.99 16.44
CA VAL A 425 -28.70 26.86 17.38
C VAL A 425 -29.25 27.15 18.79
N SER A 426 -29.70 28.38 19.07
CA SER A 426 -30.10 28.79 20.44
C SER A 426 -31.62 28.88 20.70
N ASN A 427 -32.49 28.76 19.69
CA ASN A 427 -33.95 28.84 19.86
C ASN A 427 -34.68 27.48 19.88
N GLY A 428 -34.04 26.47 20.46
CA GLY A 428 -34.63 25.16 20.75
C GLY A 428 -34.77 24.89 22.25
N SER A 429 -35.45 25.75 23.00
CA SER A 429 -35.87 25.43 24.37
C SER A 429 -37.30 25.88 24.61
N GLY A 430 -38.09 24.99 25.19
CA GLY A 430 -39.53 24.92 24.98
C GLY A 430 -40.36 25.77 25.92
N ASP A 431 -41.52 26.17 25.41
CA ASP A 431 -42.64 26.64 26.21
C ASP A 431 -43.80 25.64 26.07
N VAL A 432 -43.91 24.83 27.12
CA VAL A 432 -45.05 23.95 27.40
C VAL A 432 -46.21 24.81 27.87
N TRP A 433 -47.30 24.78 27.11
CA TRP A 433 -48.59 25.32 27.53
C TRP A 433 -49.24 24.34 28.51
N ASP A 434 -49.25 24.69 29.80
CA ASP A 434 -50.06 24.00 30.81
C ASP A 434 -51.12 24.97 31.35
N GLU A 435 -52.37 24.76 30.92
CA GLU A 435 -53.53 25.28 31.60
C GLU A 435 -54.73 24.36 31.30
N SER A 436 -55.06 23.46 32.23
CA SER A 436 -56.44 23.28 32.74
C SER A 436 -56.57 22.17 33.79
N LEU A 437 -56.81 22.64 35.02
CA LEU A 437 -57.87 22.20 35.96
C LEU A 437 -57.77 20.85 36.70
N GLU A 438 -57.54 21.01 38.01
CA GLU A 438 -58.23 20.40 39.16
C GLU A 438 -58.12 18.88 39.46
N ALA A 439 -57.57 18.62 40.66
CA ALA A 439 -57.67 17.40 41.49
C ALA A 439 -59.16 17.02 41.76
N PRO A 440 -59.52 15.85 42.34
CA PRO A 440 -58.71 14.94 43.19
C PRO A 440 -58.93 13.42 42.99
N PHE A 441 -58.02 12.60 43.52
CA PHE A 441 -58.25 11.47 44.46
C PHE A 441 -56.96 10.67 44.69
#